data_AF-A0A533XDK6-F1
#
_entry.id   AF-A0A533XDK6-F1
#
_cell.length_a   1.000
_cell.length_b   1.000
_cell.length_c   1.000
_cell.angle_alpha   90.00
_cell.angle_beta   90.00
_cell.angle_gamma   90.00
#
_symmetry.space_group_name_H-M   'P 1'
#
loop_
_entity.id
_entity.type
_entity.pdbx_description
1 polymer ?
#
loop_
_entity_poly.entity_id
_entity_poly.type
_entity_poly.pdbx_seq_one_letter_code
_entity_poly.pdbx_strand_id
1 'polypeptide(L)'
;MEDCLRDQAVATIKAAVLGGADGEDFNYDVLYGDESDAAEILARATEAPMFGERRLVMVKAADRLPARDRDALLPYLDHPCDSTTLVFVAAKLDRRQRFTKALKERAVTVECSTLTDHHLMDWIRREADRAGVR
;
A
#
# COMPACT_ATOMS: atom_id res chain seq x y z
N MET A 1 -14.76 -14.19 -4.26
CA MET A 1 -14.88 -13.96 -2.79
C MET A 1 -13.64 -13.23 -2.28
N GLU A 2 -12.44 -13.73 -2.57
CA GLU A 2 -11.16 -13.06 -2.23
C GLU A 2 -10.97 -11.67 -2.87
N ASP A 3 -11.50 -11.47 -4.08
CA ASP A 3 -11.42 -10.16 -4.75
C ASP A 3 -12.26 -9.09 -4.04
N CYS A 4 -13.46 -9.45 -3.57
CA CYS A 4 -14.32 -8.56 -2.78
C CYS A 4 -13.63 -8.13 -1.47
N LEU A 5 -12.94 -9.06 -0.79
CA LEU A 5 -12.19 -8.79 0.44
C LEU A 5 -11.04 -7.82 0.22
N ARG A 6 -10.28 -7.98 -0.88
CA ARG A 6 -9.21 -7.05 -1.25
C ARG A 6 -9.74 -5.67 -1.58
N ASP A 7 -10.81 -5.60 -2.37
CA ASP A 7 -11.43 -4.33 -2.74
C ASP A 7 -11.97 -3.60 -1.51
N GLN A 8 -12.58 -4.34 -0.57
CA GLN A 8 -13.06 -3.77 0.70
C GLN A 8 -11.93 -3.30 1.61
N ALA A 9 -10.84 -4.07 1.71
CA ALA A 9 -9.64 -3.67 2.46
C ALA A 9 -9.03 -2.38 1.88
N VAL A 10 -8.90 -2.30 0.56
CA VAL A 10 -8.43 -1.11 -0.17
C VAL A 10 -9.32 0.09 0.10
N ALA A 11 -10.63 -0.06 0.01
CA ALA A 11 -11.57 1.02 0.29
C ALA A 11 -11.45 1.53 1.73
N THR A 12 -11.24 0.62 2.68
CA THR A 12 -11.07 0.94 4.11
C THR A 12 -9.76 1.69 4.35
N ILE A 13 -8.66 1.25 3.73
CA ILE A 13 -7.37 1.93 3.80
C ILE A 13 -7.47 3.33 3.18
N LYS A 14 -8.13 3.47 2.00
CA LYS A 14 -8.36 4.79 1.39
C LYS A 14 -9.09 5.72 2.34
N ALA A 15 -10.24 5.28 2.86
CA ALA A 15 -11.05 6.09 3.77
C ALA A 15 -10.31 6.46 5.06
N ALA A 16 -9.49 5.56 5.60
CA ALA A 16 -8.69 5.87 6.77
C ALA A 16 -7.60 6.89 6.44
N VAL A 17 -6.85 6.70 5.35
CA VAL A 17 -5.68 7.53 5.00
C VAL A 17 -6.06 8.94 4.58
N LEU A 18 -7.16 9.10 3.86
CA LEU A 18 -7.55 10.37 3.25
C LEU A 18 -8.72 11.06 3.97
N GLY A 19 -9.38 10.36 4.90
CA GLY A 19 -10.32 10.95 5.86
C GLY A 19 -11.62 11.52 5.27
N GLY A 20 -11.92 11.31 3.99
CA GLY A 20 -13.08 11.89 3.31
C GLY A 20 -12.90 13.36 2.92
N ALA A 21 -11.67 13.89 2.92
CA ALA A 21 -11.40 15.32 2.77
C ALA A 21 -11.50 15.85 1.32
N ASP A 22 -11.74 17.15 1.14
CA ASP A 22 -11.69 17.78 -0.18
C ASP A 22 -10.31 17.56 -0.82
N GLY A 23 -10.29 16.91 -1.99
CA GLY A 23 -9.05 16.62 -2.73
C GLY A 23 -8.44 15.24 -2.53
N GLU A 24 -9.18 14.26 -1.98
CA GLU A 24 -8.71 12.86 -1.87
C GLU A 24 -8.17 12.31 -3.18
N ASP A 25 -8.83 12.62 -4.29
CA ASP A 25 -8.47 12.09 -5.61
C ASP A 25 -7.13 12.64 -6.11
N PHE A 26 -6.68 13.80 -5.62
CA PHE A 26 -5.33 14.33 -5.92
C PHE A 26 -4.24 13.67 -5.10
N ASN A 27 -4.61 13.08 -3.96
CA ASN A 27 -3.70 12.43 -3.03
C ASN A 27 -3.76 10.90 -3.13
N TYR A 28 -4.40 10.38 -4.18
CA TYR A 28 -4.59 8.95 -4.39
C TYR A 28 -4.11 8.51 -5.77
N ASP A 29 -3.01 7.74 -5.80
CA ASP A 29 -2.49 7.14 -7.01
C ASP A 29 -2.74 5.63 -7.03
N VAL A 30 -3.16 5.10 -8.19
CA VAL A 30 -3.22 3.65 -8.44
C VAL A 30 -2.29 3.32 -9.60
N LEU A 31 -1.25 2.56 -9.29
CA LEU A 31 -0.26 2.03 -10.22
C LEU A 31 -0.43 0.51 -10.37
N TYR A 32 0.03 -0.04 -11.48
CA TYR A 32 -0.03 -1.48 -11.76
C TYR A 32 1.38 -2.02 -11.95
N GLY A 33 1.73 -3.12 -11.27
CA GLY A 33 3.08 -3.66 -11.28
C GLY A 33 3.55 -4.16 -12.66
N ASP A 34 2.64 -4.46 -13.58
CA ASP A 34 2.94 -4.80 -14.96
C ASP A 34 3.01 -3.60 -15.92
N GLU A 35 2.65 -2.40 -15.45
CA GLU A 35 2.63 -1.17 -16.26
C GLU A 35 3.57 -0.09 -15.73
N SER A 36 3.95 -0.16 -14.44
CA SER A 36 4.79 0.81 -13.75
C SER A 36 6.17 0.24 -13.40
N ASP A 37 7.16 1.12 -13.32
CA ASP A 37 8.50 0.81 -12.85
C ASP A 37 8.77 1.38 -11.45
N ALA A 38 9.94 1.07 -10.88
CA ALA A 38 10.29 1.57 -9.56
C ALA A 38 10.42 3.09 -9.52
N ALA A 39 10.87 3.73 -10.61
CA ALA A 39 11.08 5.17 -10.65
C ALA A 39 9.74 5.91 -10.58
N GLU A 40 8.73 5.43 -11.30
CA GLU A 40 7.37 5.98 -11.22
C GLU A 40 6.76 5.81 -9.82
N ILE A 41 6.88 4.62 -9.23
CA ILE A 41 6.36 4.34 -7.88
C ILE A 41 7.03 5.25 -6.85
N LEU A 42 8.36 5.39 -6.92
CA LEU A 42 9.10 6.27 -6.01
C LEU A 42 8.74 7.74 -6.21
N ALA A 43 8.55 8.18 -7.46
CA ALA A 43 8.15 9.54 -7.75
C ALA A 43 6.80 9.88 -7.12
N ARG A 44 5.81 8.99 -7.24
CA ARG A 44 4.50 9.17 -6.56
C ARG A 44 4.63 9.08 -5.05
N ALA A 45 5.41 8.14 -4.54
CA ALA A 45 5.54 7.91 -3.10
C ALA A 45 6.27 9.04 -2.35
N THR A 46 7.15 9.77 -3.03
CA THR A 46 7.92 10.89 -2.47
C THR A 46 7.31 12.26 -2.76
N GLU A 47 6.25 12.31 -3.57
CA GLU A 47 5.54 13.54 -3.87
C GLU A 47 4.70 14.01 -2.68
N ALA A 48 4.82 15.29 -2.32
CA ALA A 48 4.07 15.86 -1.21
C ALA A 48 2.55 15.80 -1.48
N PRO A 49 1.72 15.60 -0.43
CA PRO A 49 0.28 15.71 -0.57
C PRO A 49 -0.15 17.10 -1.07
N MET A 50 -1.13 17.16 -1.96
CA MET A 50 -1.75 18.41 -2.41
C MET A 50 -2.96 18.73 -1.54
N PHE A 51 -2.91 19.85 -0.82
CA PHE A 51 -4.02 20.35 0.01
C PHE A 51 -4.49 19.38 1.11
N GLY A 52 -3.66 18.41 1.48
CA GLY A 52 -3.94 17.42 2.53
C GLY A 52 -2.71 17.11 3.37
N GLU A 53 -2.89 16.29 4.41
CA GLU A 53 -1.80 15.85 5.30
C GLU A 53 -1.13 14.56 4.81
N ARG A 54 -1.82 13.80 3.96
CA ARG A 54 -1.47 12.42 3.61
C ARG A 54 -1.66 12.14 2.14
N ARG A 55 -0.80 11.27 1.61
CA ARG A 55 -0.90 10.66 0.28
C ARG A 55 -1.05 9.15 0.39
N LEU A 56 -1.84 8.56 -0.49
CA LEU A 56 -1.97 7.11 -0.67
C LEU A 56 -1.49 6.72 -2.07
N VAL A 57 -0.47 5.87 -2.14
CA VAL A 57 -0.01 5.27 -3.39
C VAL A 57 -0.26 3.79 -3.35
N MET A 58 -1.03 3.28 -4.30
CA MET A 58 -1.43 1.89 -4.37
C MET A 58 -0.83 1.21 -5.58
N VAL A 59 0.00 0.19 -5.36
CA VAL A 59 0.58 -0.63 -6.42
C VAL A 59 -0.17 -1.96 -6.49
N LYS A 60 -1.08 -2.07 -7.44
CA LYS A 60 -1.82 -3.30 -7.74
C LYS A 60 -0.97 -4.26 -8.55
N ALA A 61 -1.32 -5.56 -8.51
CA ALA A 61 -0.57 -6.62 -9.16
C ALA A 61 0.95 -6.56 -8.87
N ALA A 62 1.33 -6.26 -7.62
CA ALA A 62 2.74 -6.09 -7.25
C ALA A 62 3.58 -7.38 -7.44
N ASP A 63 2.93 -8.54 -7.52
CA ASP A 63 3.53 -9.82 -7.93
C ASP A 63 3.94 -9.88 -9.41
N ARG A 64 3.52 -8.92 -10.23
CA ARG A 64 3.98 -8.72 -11.61
C ARG A 64 5.12 -7.72 -11.77
N LEU A 65 5.38 -6.90 -10.74
CA LEU A 65 6.49 -5.95 -10.76
C LEU A 65 7.84 -6.66 -11.01
N PRO A 66 8.65 -6.26 -12.00
CA PRO A 66 9.91 -6.94 -12.26
C PRO A 66 10.82 -6.97 -11.04
N ALA A 67 11.61 -8.04 -10.88
CA ALA A 67 12.46 -8.21 -9.70
C ALA A 67 13.46 -7.05 -9.50
N ARG A 68 14.00 -6.50 -10.60
CA ARG A 68 14.87 -5.31 -10.55
C ARG A 68 14.19 -4.10 -9.92
N ASP A 69 12.91 -3.90 -10.22
CA ASP A 69 12.13 -2.75 -9.78
C ASP A 69 11.74 -2.93 -8.30
N ARG A 70 11.39 -4.15 -7.89
CA ARG A 70 11.22 -4.50 -6.47
C ARG A 70 12.47 -4.22 -5.64
N ASP A 71 13.64 -4.62 -6.15
CA ASP A 71 14.91 -4.40 -5.44
C ASP A 71 15.27 -2.90 -5.37
N ALA A 72 14.91 -2.12 -6.39
CA ALA A 72 15.09 -0.67 -6.39
C ALA A 72 14.21 0.07 -5.37
N LEU A 73 13.10 -0.54 -4.92
CA LEU A 73 12.24 0.00 -3.87
C LEU A 73 12.76 -0.25 -2.45
N LEU A 74 13.71 -1.17 -2.26
CA LEU A 74 14.24 -1.53 -0.94
C LEU A 74 14.74 -0.34 -0.12
N PRO A 75 15.51 0.62 -0.67
CA PRO A 75 15.98 1.78 0.09
C PRO A 75 14.85 2.67 0.59
N TYR A 76 13.76 2.78 -0.16
CA TYR A 76 12.57 3.53 0.28
C TYR A 76 11.86 2.81 1.43
N LEU A 77 11.82 1.47 1.43
CA LEU A 77 11.27 0.71 2.56
C LEU A 77 12.09 0.88 3.85
N ASP A 78 13.38 1.25 3.78
CA ASP A 78 14.19 1.61 4.96
C ASP A 78 13.79 2.97 5.53
N HIS A 79 13.49 3.93 4.66
CA HIS A 79 13.20 5.32 5.03
C HIS A 79 11.99 5.83 4.24
N PRO A 80 10.77 5.35 4.55
CA PRO A 80 9.56 5.77 3.84
C PRO A 80 9.24 7.23 4.15
N CYS A 81 8.53 7.90 3.25
CA CYS A 81 8.00 9.23 3.52
C CYS A 81 6.85 9.14 4.52
N ASP A 82 6.96 9.82 5.66
CA ASP A 82 5.94 9.81 6.73
C ASP A 82 4.56 10.30 6.27
N SER A 83 4.53 11.19 5.28
CA SER A 83 3.29 11.71 4.68
C SER A 83 2.64 10.75 3.68
N THR A 84 3.30 9.64 3.32
CA THR A 84 2.84 8.73 2.26
C THR A 84 2.59 7.34 2.80
N THR A 85 1.39 6.84 2.57
CA THR A 85 1.07 5.41 2.73
C THR A 85 1.26 4.70 1.40
N LEU A 86 2.28 3.85 1.29
CA LEU A 86 2.54 3.02 0.11
C LEU A 86 1.98 1.60 0.34
N VAL A 87 1.04 1.18 -0.50
CA VAL A 87 0.34 -0.11 -0.38
C VAL A 87 0.65 -0.99 -1.57
N PHE A 88 1.13 -2.20 -1.32
CA PHE A 88 1.32 -3.22 -2.35
C PHE A 88 0.20 -4.26 -2.28
N VAL A 89 -0.56 -4.40 -3.37
CA VAL A 89 -1.60 -5.43 -3.51
C VAL A 89 -1.10 -6.47 -4.49
N ALA A 90 -0.99 -7.72 -4.04
CA ALA A 90 -0.50 -8.84 -4.82
C ALA A 90 -1.40 -10.06 -4.64
N ALA A 91 -1.47 -10.93 -5.65
CA ALA A 91 -2.08 -12.25 -5.50
C ALA A 91 -1.20 -13.18 -4.66
N LYS A 92 0.11 -13.16 -4.93
CA LYS A 92 1.09 -13.97 -4.21
C LYS A 92 2.49 -13.37 -4.34
N LEU A 93 3.11 -13.08 -3.20
CA LEU A 93 4.52 -12.69 -3.15
C LEU A 93 5.42 -13.90 -2.88
N ASP A 94 6.53 -13.99 -3.61
CA ASP A 94 7.54 -15.02 -3.38
C ASP A 94 8.36 -14.69 -2.12
N ARG A 95 8.13 -15.47 -1.07
CA ARG A 95 8.76 -15.33 0.26
C ARG A 95 10.30 -15.41 0.23
N ARG A 96 10.91 -15.90 -0.86
CA ARG A 96 12.37 -15.96 -1.02
C ARG A 96 12.97 -14.61 -1.43
N GLN A 97 12.20 -13.75 -2.07
CA GLN A 97 12.66 -12.46 -2.57
C GLN A 97 13.00 -11.50 -1.43
N ARG A 98 14.04 -10.68 -1.64
CA ARG A 98 14.48 -9.67 -0.66
C ARG A 98 13.37 -8.66 -0.37
N PHE A 99 12.67 -8.23 -1.40
CA PHE A 99 11.50 -7.35 -1.30
C PHE A 99 10.43 -7.90 -0.36
N THR A 100 10.04 -9.16 -0.50
CA THR A 100 9.02 -9.78 0.37
C THR A 100 9.50 -9.92 1.81
N LYS A 101 10.79 -10.18 2.03
CA LYS A 101 11.37 -10.21 3.38
C LYS A 101 11.37 -8.81 4.02
N ALA A 102 11.80 -7.79 3.28
CA ALA A 102 11.79 -6.41 3.74
C ALA A 102 10.37 -5.92 4.09
N LEU A 103 9.38 -6.24 3.26
CA LEU A 103 7.97 -5.93 3.58
C LEU A 103 7.50 -6.61 4.86
N LYS A 104 7.87 -7.87 5.11
CA LYS A 104 7.49 -8.56 6.36
C LYS A 104 8.12 -7.96 7.61
N GLU A 105 9.30 -7.37 7.47
CA GLU A 105 10.03 -6.77 8.59
C GLU A 105 9.58 -5.34 8.87
N ARG A 106 9.15 -4.61 7.84
CA ARG A 106 8.98 -3.15 7.91
C ARG A 106 7.58 -2.65 7.59
N ALA A 107 6.78 -3.46 6.92
CA ALA A 107 5.43 -3.12 6.51
C ALA A 107 4.42 -4.01 7.23
N VAL A 108 3.23 -3.45 7.39
CA VAL A 108 2.10 -4.20 7.90
C VAL A 108 1.59 -5.11 6.78
N THR A 109 1.59 -6.43 7.02
CA THR A 109 1.19 -7.43 6.01
C THR A 109 -0.20 -7.99 6.33
N VAL A 110 -1.07 -8.03 5.33
CA VAL A 110 -2.43 -8.58 5.40
C VAL A 110 -2.55 -9.80 4.49
N GLU A 111 -2.85 -10.97 5.04
CA GLU A 111 -3.17 -12.16 4.25
C GLU A 111 -4.70 -12.30 4.10
N CYS A 112 -5.24 -11.88 2.94
CA CYS A 112 -6.68 -11.94 2.66
C CYS A 112 -7.21 -13.36 2.39
N SER A 113 -6.35 -14.37 2.23
CA SER A 113 -6.75 -15.75 1.90
C SER A 113 -7.30 -16.54 3.09
N THR A 114 -7.13 -16.05 4.32
CA THR A 114 -7.50 -16.79 5.55
C THR A 114 -8.37 -15.99 6.52
N LEU A 115 -8.71 -14.74 6.19
CA LEU A 115 -9.47 -13.87 7.09
C LEU A 115 -10.96 -13.88 6.73
N THR A 116 -11.79 -14.19 7.73
CA THR A 116 -13.23 -13.91 7.70
C THR A 116 -13.43 -12.40 7.68
N ASP A 117 -14.28 -11.88 6.78
CA ASP A 117 -14.60 -10.46 6.54
C ASP A 117 -14.56 -9.56 7.79
N HIS A 118 -15.14 -10.03 8.89
CA HIS A 118 -15.33 -9.22 10.09
C HIS A 118 -14.03 -8.92 10.87
N HIS A 119 -13.08 -9.84 10.91
CA HIS A 119 -11.82 -9.64 11.65
C HIS A 119 -10.82 -8.77 10.88
N LEU A 120 -10.89 -8.82 9.55
CA LEU A 120 -10.04 -8.00 8.68
C LEU A 120 -10.33 -6.51 8.88
N MET A 121 -11.61 -6.15 8.93
CA MET A 121 -12.05 -4.76 9.06
C MET A 121 -11.67 -4.13 10.41
N ASP A 122 -11.87 -4.86 11.50
CA ASP A 122 -11.49 -4.38 12.83
C ASP A 122 -9.96 -4.27 12.98
N TRP A 123 -9.21 -5.15 12.31
CA TRP A 123 -7.76 -5.09 12.30
C TRP A 123 -7.25 -3.93 11.44
N ILE A 124 -7.80 -3.71 10.24
CA ILE A 124 -7.40 -2.60 9.36
C ILE A 124 -7.68 -1.27 10.04
N ARG A 125 -8.85 -1.13 10.68
CA ARG A 125 -9.20 0.08 11.44
C ARG A 125 -8.26 0.32 12.62
N ARG A 126 -8.00 -0.71 13.42
CA ARG A 126 -7.06 -0.62 14.55
C ARG A 126 -5.66 -0.26 14.10
N GLU A 127 -5.20 -0.80 12.98
CA GLU A 127 -3.85 -0.56 12.49
C GLU A 127 -3.72 0.80 11.82
N ALA A 128 -4.76 1.26 11.12
CA ALA A 128 -4.86 2.64 10.64
C ALA A 128 -4.76 3.61 11.84
N ASP A 129 -5.59 3.41 12.87
CA ASP A 129 -5.55 4.22 14.09
C ASP A 129 -4.16 4.22 14.75
N ARG A 130 -3.45 3.08 14.71
CA ARG A 130 -2.11 2.90 15.31
C ARG A 130 -0.99 3.53 14.51
N ALA A 131 -1.07 3.49 13.18
CA ALA A 131 -0.09 4.08 12.26
C ALA A 131 -0.21 5.63 12.19
N GLY A 132 -1.00 6.24 13.08
CA GLY A 132 -1.25 7.68 13.06
C GLY A 132 -2.04 8.10 11.84
N VAL A 133 -2.72 7.17 11.16
CA VAL A 133 -3.73 7.46 10.16
C VAL A 133 -4.95 7.96 10.94
N ARG A 134 -5.06 9.28 11.12
CA ARG A 134 -6.24 9.96 11.66
C ARG A 134 -6.93 10.71 10.55
#